data_AF-A0A2G9T9M0-F1
#
_entry.id   AF-A0A2G9T9M0-F1
#
_cell.length_a   1.000
_cell.length_b   1.000
_cell.length_c   1.000
_cell.angle_alpha   90.00
_cell.angle_beta   90.00
_cell.angle_gamma   90.00
#
_symmetry.space_group_name_H-M   'P 1'
#
loop_
_entity.id
_entity.type
_entity.pdbx_description
1 polymer ?
#
loop_
_entity_poly.entity_id
_entity_poly.type
_entity_poly.pdbx_seq_one_letter_code
_entity_poly.pdbx_strand_id
1 'polypeptide(L)'
;AAKRALGMGEDNSVFLEWVVQRLKELNSTVEAEVLAMFIEGVENPDEVEDYVMGYLGDSKAVKEFVREFLLKRSDFRNRKQHGVKN
;
A
#
# COMPACT_ATOMS: atom_id res chain seq x y z
N ALA A 1 -14.27 -25.66 -6.07
CA ALA A 1 -14.67 -24.27 -6.41
C ALA A 1 -13.54 -23.63 -7.19
N ALA A 2 -13.72 -23.41 -8.49
CA ALA A 2 -12.70 -22.86 -9.39
C ALA A 2 -13.00 -21.40 -9.69
N LYS A 3 -12.23 -20.46 -9.11
CA LYS A 3 -12.06 -19.03 -9.46
C LYS A 3 -10.85 -18.57 -8.60
N ARG A 4 -9.68 -18.14 -9.06
CA ARG A 4 -9.19 -17.60 -10.33
C ARG A 4 -7.68 -17.83 -10.39
N ALA A 5 -7.17 -18.10 -11.59
CA ALA A 5 -5.77 -17.91 -11.91
C ALA A 5 -5.40 -16.43 -11.69
N LEU A 6 -4.28 -16.17 -11.01
CA LEU A 6 -3.34 -15.06 -11.22
C LEU A 6 -2.26 -15.18 -10.13
N GLY A 7 -1.19 -15.92 -10.42
CA GLY A 7 0.07 -15.86 -9.70
C GLY A 7 0.78 -14.52 -9.93
N MET A 8 0.09 -13.42 -9.64
CA MET A 8 0.60 -12.05 -9.66
C MET A 8 0.65 -11.54 -8.21
N GLY A 9 1.66 -12.03 -7.48
CA GLY A 9 2.20 -11.42 -6.25
C GLY A 9 1.43 -11.67 -4.97
N GLU A 10 1.72 -12.78 -4.27
CA GLU A 10 1.40 -12.92 -2.83
C GLU A 10 1.90 -11.69 -2.04
N ASP A 11 3.05 -11.15 -2.45
CA ASP A 11 3.65 -9.90 -1.96
C ASP A 11 2.75 -8.67 -2.11
N ASN A 12 1.96 -8.55 -3.20
CA ASN A 12 1.08 -7.39 -3.42
C ASN A 12 -0.14 -7.46 -2.52
N SER A 13 -0.70 -8.65 -2.33
CA SER A 13 -1.80 -8.89 -1.40
C SER A 13 -1.38 -8.58 0.05
N VAL A 14 -0.19 -9.03 0.46
CA VAL A 14 0.36 -8.74 1.80
C VAL A 14 0.65 -7.25 1.99
N PHE A 15 1.14 -6.58 0.94
CA PHE A 15 1.35 -5.13 0.96
C PHE A 15 0.03 -4.38 1.15
N LEU A 16 -0.97 -4.66 0.31
CA LEU A 16 -2.30 -4.03 0.41
C LEU A 16 -2.95 -4.28 1.77
N GLU A 17 -2.86 -5.49 2.32
CA GLU A 17 -3.41 -5.81 3.64
C GLU A 17 -2.75 -4.96 4.75
N TRP A 18 -1.42 -4.79 4.69
CA TRP A 18 -0.70 -3.89 5.60
C TRP A 18 -1.14 -2.43 5.44
N VAL A 19 -1.32 -1.96 4.20
CA VAL A 19 -1.81 -0.60 3.92
C VAL A 19 -3.19 -0.39 4.55
N VAL A 20 -4.12 -1.33 4.33
CA VAL A 20 -5.47 -1.29 4.90
C VAL A 20 -5.43 -1.25 6.43
N GLN A 21 -4.61 -2.10 7.05
CA GLN A 21 -4.46 -2.11 8.50
C GLN A 21 -3.95 -0.76 9.01
N ARG A 22 -2.95 -0.18 8.35
CA ARG A 22 -2.35 1.09 8.77
C ARG A 22 -3.29 2.27 8.56
N LEU A 23 -4.06 2.27 7.48
CA LEU A 23 -5.13 3.23 7.24
C LEU A 23 -6.22 3.15 8.31
N LYS A 24 -6.63 1.95 8.74
CA LYS A 24 -7.60 1.76 9.83
C LYS A 24 -7.09 2.30 11.17
N GLU A 25 -5.79 2.20 11.45
CA GLU A 25 -5.16 2.77 12.64
C GLU A 25 -5.12 4.30 12.59
N LEU A 26 -4.90 4.90 11.42
CA LEU A 26 -4.91 6.35 11.23
C LEU A 26 -6.33 6.93 11.31
N ASN A 27 -7.27 6.28 10.63
CA ASN A 27 -8.66 6.70 10.57
C ASN A 27 -9.55 5.49 10.31
N SER A 28 -10.23 4.99 11.35
CA SER A 28 -11.13 3.84 11.21
C SER A 28 -12.44 4.17 10.45
N THR A 29 -12.68 5.44 10.13
CA THR A 29 -13.87 5.90 9.41
C THR A 29 -13.65 5.95 7.89
N VAL A 30 -12.39 5.95 7.44
CA VAL A 30 -12.05 5.95 6.01
C VAL A 30 -12.26 4.55 5.43
N GLU A 31 -12.70 4.48 4.17
CA GLU A 31 -12.78 3.23 3.40
C GLU A 31 -11.36 2.74 3.05
N ALA A 32 -10.67 2.18 4.05
CA ALA A 32 -9.27 1.81 3.96
C ALA A 32 -8.96 0.84 2.81
N GLU A 33 -9.86 -0.10 2.51
CA GLU A 33 -9.72 -1.05 1.39
C GLU A 33 -9.78 -0.35 0.03
N VAL A 34 -10.72 0.59 -0.13
CA VAL A 34 -10.88 1.35 -1.37
C VAL A 34 -9.70 2.29 -1.57
N LEU A 35 -9.29 3.00 -0.51
CA LEU A 35 -8.17 3.92 -0.56
C LEU A 35 -6.86 3.18 -0.84
N ALA A 36 -6.63 2.02 -0.22
CA ALA A 36 -5.44 1.20 -0.47
C ALA A 36 -5.33 0.75 -1.94
N MET A 37 -6.43 0.26 -2.53
CA MET A 37 -6.46 -0.11 -3.95
C MET A 37 -6.28 1.11 -4.87
N PHE A 38 -6.81 2.26 -4.47
CA PHE A 38 -6.67 3.49 -5.25
C PHE A 38 -5.21 3.97 -5.28
N ILE A 39 -4.55 4.08 -4.11
CA ILE A 39 -3.15 4.56 -4.02
C ILE A 39 -2.13 3.55 -4.55
N GLU A 40 -2.47 2.26 -4.61
CA GLU A 40 -1.62 1.24 -5.23
C GLU A 40 -1.48 1.46 -6.74
N GLY A 41 -2.55 1.92 -7.41
CA GLY A 41 -2.54 2.30 -8.82
C GLY A 41 -1.81 3.60 -9.13
N VAL A 42 -1.42 4.38 -8.11
CA VAL A 42 -0.73 5.65 -8.29
C VAL A 42 0.79 5.43 -8.27
N GLU A 43 1.44 5.66 -9.41
CA GLU A 43 2.88 5.47 -9.53
C GLU A 43 3.68 6.62 -8.90
N ASN A 44 3.17 7.85 -9.00
CA ASN A 44 3.83 9.06 -8.52
C ASN A 44 3.74 9.19 -6.99
N PRO A 45 4.88 9.30 -6.27
CA PRO A 45 4.88 9.41 -4.82
C PRO A 45 4.21 10.69 -4.31
N ASP A 46 4.40 11.81 -5.01
CA ASP A 46 3.79 13.10 -4.67
C ASP A 46 2.26 13.04 -4.78
N GLU A 47 1.73 12.37 -5.80
CA GLU A 47 0.28 12.17 -5.93
C GLU A 47 -0.28 11.29 -4.81
N VAL A 48 0.41 10.20 -4.45
CA VAL A 48 0.03 9.38 -3.29
C VAL A 48 -0.04 10.22 -2.03
N GLU A 49 0.95 11.09 -1.80
CA GLU A 49 0.97 11.98 -0.64
C GLU A 49 -0.24 12.91 -0.62
N ASP A 50 -0.52 13.60 -1.73
CA ASP A 50 -1.63 14.54 -1.84
C ASP A 50 -2.99 13.85 -1.64
N TYR A 51 -3.19 12.67 -2.22
CA TYR A 51 -4.41 11.89 -2.01
C TYR A 51 -4.57 11.49 -0.54
N VAL A 52 -3.54 10.88 0.06
CA VAL A 52 -3.63 10.40 1.44
C VAL A 52 -3.84 11.57 2.41
N MET A 53 -3.18 12.71 2.21
CA MET A 53 -3.39 13.93 3.00
C MET A 53 -4.76 14.58 2.75
N GLY A 54 -5.28 14.53 1.52
CA GLY A 54 -6.61 15.03 1.20
C GLY A 54 -7.73 14.23 1.87
N TYR A 55 -7.55 12.90 1.99
CA TYR A 55 -8.53 12.02 2.63
C TYR A 55 -8.37 11.91 4.16
N LEU A 56 -7.14 11.80 4.67
CA LEU A 56 -6.86 11.59 6.10
C LEU A 56 -6.52 12.88 6.85
N GLY A 57 -6.21 13.96 6.12
CA GLY A 57 -5.73 15.23 6.65
C GLY A 57 -4.20 15.33 6.73
N ASP A 58 -3.70 16.55 6.98
CA ASP A 58 -2.30 16.79 7.32
C ASP A 58 -2.07 16.41 8.78
N SER A 59 -1.52 15.23 9.00
CA SER A 59 -1.10 14.77 10.33
C SER A 59 0.29 14.17 10.26
N LYS A 60 1.04 14.29 11.34
CA LYS A 60 2.39 13.70 11.42
C LYS A 60 2.35 12.19 11.14
N ALA A 61 1.33 11.50 11.66
CA ALA A 61 1.13 10.07 11.43
C ALA A 61 0.86 9.74 9.94
N VAL A 62 0.17 10.62 9.21
CA VAL A 62 -0.09 10.48 7.76
C VAL A 62 1.20 10.65 6.97
N LYS A 63 2.01 11.67 7.30
CA LYS A 63 3.35 11.88 6.70
C LYS A 63 4.27 10.70 6.91
N GLU A 64 4.25 10.11 8.11
CA GLU A 64 5.01 8.91 8.42
C GLU A 64 4.53 7.70 7.61
N PHE A 65 3.21 7.50 7.52
CA PHE A 65 2.62 6.44 6.71
C PHE A 65 2.98 6.53 5.22
N VAL A 66 2.93 7.71 4.61
CA VAL A 66 3.31 7.88 3.19
C VAL A 66 4.77 7.47 2.96
N ARG A 67 5.68 7.85 3.86
CA ARG A 67 7.08 7.41 3.79
C ARG A 67 7.21 5.91 3.91
N GLU A 68 6.54 5.30 4.88
CA GLU A 68 6.54 3.84 5.07
C GLU A 68 5.94 3.11 3.85
N PHE A 69 4.88 3.64 3.25
CA PHE A 69 4.24 3.11 2.05
C PHE A 69 5.22 3.06 0.88
N LEU A 70 5.91 4.16 0.61
CA LEU A 70 6.90 4.24 -0.49
C LEU A 70 8.07 3.30 -0.27
N LEU A 71 8.57 3.22 0.97
CA LEU A 71 9.64 2.30 1.35
C LEU A 71 9.22 0.84 1.18
N LYS A 72 8.06 0.45 1.73
CA LYS A 72 7.53 -0.92 1.58
C LYS A 72 7.24 -1.26 0.14
N ARG A 73 6.65 -0.36 -0.64
CA ARG A 73 6.41 -0.57 -2.07
C ARG A 73 7.71 -0.91 -2.81
N SER A 74 8.79 -0.20 -2.50
CA SER A 74 10.12 -0.48 -3.05
C SER A 74 10.68 -1.81 -2.54
N ASP A 75 10.53 -2.13 -1.25
CA ASP A 75 11.04 -3.37 -0.65
C ASP A 75 10.33 -4.62 -1.20
N PHE A 76 9.00 -4.60 -1.25
CA PHE A 76 8.19 -5.70 -1.80
C PHE A 76 8.43 -5.90 -3.31
N ARG A 77 8.64 -4.81 -4.08
CA ARG A 77 9.07 -4.93 -5.48
C ARG A 77 10.49 -5.50 -5.61
N ASN A 78 11.39 -5.19 -4.67
CA ASN A 78 12.78 -5.65 -4.68
C ASN A 78 12.93 -7.11 -4.19
N ARG A 79 12.06 -7.58 -3.28
CA ARG A 79 11.96 -8.97 -2.83
C ARG A 79 11.68 -9.95 -3.98
N LYS A 80 11.04 -9.48 -5.05
CA LYS A 80 10.85 -10.21 -6.31
C LYS A 80 12.17 -10.62 -7.00
N GLN A 81 13.30 -10.00 -6.66
CA GLN A 81 14.63 -10.32 -7.23
C GLN A 81 15.51 -11.23 -6.37
N HIS A 82 15.17 -11.51 -5.10
CA HIS A 82 16.04 -12.32 -4.21
C HIS A 82 15.60 -13.77 -4.03
N GLY A 83 14.56 -14.23 -4.73
CA GLY A 83 14.14 -15.64 -4.77
C GLY A 83 14.94 -16.54 -5.73
N VAL A 84 16.13 -16.12 -6.20
CA VAL A 84 17.01 -16.96 -7.04
C VAL A 84 18.44 -16.88 -6.52
N LYS A 85 18.71 -17.52 -5.38
CA LYS A 85 20.08 -17.84 -4.94
C LYS A 85 20.07 -19.19 -4.22
N ASN A 86 20.22 -20.23 -5.06
CA ASN A 86 20.87 -21.54 -4.85
C ASN A 86 20.58 -22.34 -3.57
#